data_AF-Q7VK10-F1
#
_entry.id   AF-Q7VK10-F1
#
_cell.length_a   1.000
_cell.length_b   1.000
_cell.length_c   1.000
_cell.angle_alpha   90.00
_cell.angle_beta   90.00
_cell.angle_gamma   90.00
#
_symmetry.space_group_name_H-M   'P 1'
#
loop_
_entity.id
_entity.type
_entity.pdbx_description
1 polymer ?
#
loop_
_entity_poly.entity_id
_entity_poly.type
_entity_poly.pdbx_seq_one_letter_code
_entity_poly.pdbx_strand_id
1 'polypeptide(L)'
;MSVFAGALTSFYHKAAIFHIEAGLRSYDLFEPFPEEAIRQMVSRITTLHFAPTKKSAKSLKKEGISKDKIYQVGNTGIDALSLLNKKALQSASKFWKSKNVNVIRGGIVLVTAHRRENHGQRLEYILDSIEVLSSKFPSHQFILPLHPNPNVKNRVCQRLSIHQNIILTEALDYPQLVYILQKAKLVLTDSGGIQEEAPTFGVPILILRHRTERMEGVKKGFAKLVGTKSSEIIKEATKVLSQGYTIDGVNPYGDGKASQKIEKIIRRFLNG
;
A
#
# COMPACT_ATOMS: atom_id res chain seq x y z
N MET A 1 4.20 -9.86 13.28
CA MET A 1 4.79 -10.66 14.37
C MET A 1 6.32 -10.69 14.28
N SER A 2 6.90 -10.94 13.09
CA SER A 2 8.36 -10.96 12.87
C SER A 2 9.09 -9.71 13.39
N VAL A 3 8.60 -8.51 13.08
CA VAL A 3 9.24 -7.25 13.53
C VAL A 3 9.32 -7.15 15.06
N PHE A 4 8.22 -7.45 15.75
CA PHE A 4 8.20 -7.41 17.22
C PHE A 4 9.11 -8.47 17.84
N ALA A 5 9.02 -9.71 17.33
CA ALA A 5 9.86 -10.80 17.82
C ALA A 5 11.35 -10.51 17.60
N GLY A 6 11.72 -10.03 16.41
CA GLY A 6 13.10 -9.63 16.11
C GLY A 6 13.60 -8.53 17.04
N ALA A 7 12.82 -7.46 17.22
CA ALA A 7 13.18 -6.37 18.12
C ALA A 7 13.30 -6.83 19.58
N LEU A 8 12.36 -7.66 20.06
CA LEU A 8 12.38 -8.16 21.43
C LEU A 8 13.57 -9.10 21.68
N THR A 9 13.87 -10.00 20.74
CA THR A 9 15.07 -10.86 20.81
C THR A 9 16.35 -10.02 20.83
N SER A 10 16.48 -9.05 19.92
CA SER A 10 17.63 -8.14 19.91
C SER A 10 17.77 -7.38 21.23
N PHE A 11 16.66 -6.93 21.82
CA PHE A 11 16.65 -6.24 23.11
C PHE A 11 17.17 -7.14 24.23
N TYR A 12 16.74 -8.40 24.31
CA TYR A 12 17.24 -9.36 25.29
C TYR A 12 18.75 -9.63 25.15
N HIS A 13 19.27 -9.60 23.93
CA HIS A 13 20.69 -9.74 23.66
C HIS A 13 21.47 -8.41 23.72
N LYS A 14 20.83 -7.30 24.12
CA LYS A 14 21.42 -5.96 24.13
C LYS A 14 22.00 -5.54 22.77
N ALA A 15 21.48 -6.09 21.68
CA ALA A 15 21.88 -5.74 20.32
C ALA A 15 21.19 -4.44 19.87
N ALA A 16 21.90 -3.63 19.07
CA ALA A 16 21.33 -2.42 18.49
C ALA A 16 20.15 -2.77 17.56
N ILE A 17 19.06 -2.01 17.67
CA ILE A 17 17.84 -2.21 16.88
C ILE A 17 17.65 -1.02 15.94
N PHE A 18 17.61 -1.32 14.64
CA PHE A 18 17.41 -0.35 13.58
C PHE A 18 16.05 -0.56 12.95
N HIS A 19 15.10 0.31 13.28
CA HIS A 19 13.72 0.17 12.83
C HIS A 19 13.51 0.95 11.52
N ILE A 20 13.49 0.22 10.41
CA ILE A 20 13.12 0.73 9.08
C ILE A 20 11.61 0.94 9.03
N GLU A 21 11.16 2.01 8.38
CA GLU A 21 9.74 2.42 8.33
C GLU A 21 9.16 2.83 9.70
N ALA A 22 9.98 3.43 10.56
CA ALA A 22 9.56 3.79 11.90
C ALA A 22 8.59 5.00 11.94
N GLY A 23 7.68 5.01 12.91
CA GLY A 23 6.91 6.20 13.30
C GLY A 23 5.54 6.39 12.65
N LEU A 24 5.07 5.47 11.80
CA LEU A 24 3.68 5.49 11.33
C LEU A 24 2.73 5.26 12.51
N ARG A 25 1.65 6.04 12.59
CA ARG A 25 0.66 5.97 13.68
C ARG A 25 -0.76 6.19 13.17
N SER A 26 -1.67 5.35 13.64
CA SER A 26 -3.12 5.63 13.66
C SER A 26 -3.58 6.15 15.03
N TYR A 27 -2.82 5.88 16.09
CA TYR A 27 -3.20 6.08 17.50
C TYR A 27 -4.48 5.31 17.92
N ASP A 28 -4.85 4.30 17.15
CA ASP A 28 -5.94 3.38 17.46
C ASP A 28 -5.38 1.96 17.51
N LEU A 29 -5.31 1.37 18.71
CA LEU A 29 -4.68 0.07 18.93
C LEU A 29 -5.38 -1.07 18.18
N PHE A 30 -6.63 -0.87 17.77
CA PHE A 30 -7.44 -1.88 17.09
C PHE A 30 -7.58 -1.62 15.58
N GLU A 31 -7.07 -0.49 15.06
CA GLU A 31 -7.11 -0.18 13.64
C GLU A 31 -5.82 0.53 13.16
N PRO A 32 -4.94 -0.16 12.43
CA PRO A 32 -4.94 -1.59 12.09
C PRO A 32 -4.49 -2.49 13.27
N PHE A 33 -5.20 -3.61 13.46
CA PHE A 33 -4.85 -4.63 14.45
C PHE A 33 -4.09 -5.82 13.82
N PRO A 34 -2.94 -6.25 14.38
CA PRO A 34 -2.28 -5.77 15.61
C PRO A 34 -1.17 -4.72 15.36
N GLU A 35 -1.08 -4.16 14.16
CA GLU A 35 0.11 -3.43 13.71
C GLU A 35 0.35 -2.13 14.46
N GLU A 36 -0.69 -1.39 14.88
CA GLU A 36 -0.52 -0.15 15.66
C GLU A 36 0.16 -0.43 17.01
N ALA A 37 -0.33 -1.41 17.76
CA ALA A 37 0.27 -1.80 19.03
C ALA A 37 1.73 -2.23 18.84
N ILE A 38 1.99 -3.09 17.85
CA ILE A 38 3.34 -3.60 17.57
C ILE A 38 4.31 -2.47 17.27
N ARG A 39 3.99 -1.55 16.35
CA ARG A 39 4.93 -0.49 15.95
C ARG A 39 5.19 0.52 17.07
N GLN A 40 4.23 0.76 17.95
CA GLN A 40 4.44 1.56 19.16
C GLN A 40 5.38 0.84 20.15
N MET A 41 5.15 -0.44 20.43
CA MET A 41 6.02 -1.22 21.33
C MET A 41 7.46 -1.30 20.82
N VAL A 42 7.65 -1.64 19.54
CA VAL A 42 8.99 -1.70 18.92
C VAL A 42 9.71 -0.35 19.02
N SER A 43 8.99 0.76 18.89
CA SER A 43 9.60 2.09 18.98
C SER A 43 10.23 2.39 20.34
N ARG A 44 9.81 1.73 21.43
CA ARG A 44 10.37 1.96 22.77
C ARG A 44 11.74 1.32 22.98
N ILE A 45 12.03 0.26 22.24
CA ILE A 45 13.27 -0.52 22.35
C ILE A 45 14.21 -0.29 21.17
N THR A 46 13.85 0.57 20.23
CA THR A 46 14.64 0.87 19.03
C THR A 46 15.84 1.77 19.36
N THR A 47 17.01 1.46 18.80
CA THR A 47 18.22 2.30 18.89
C THR A 47 18.15 3.47 17.91
N LEU A 48 17.94 3.19 16.62
CA LEU A 48 17.78 4.20 15.57
C LEU A 48 16.48 3.98 14.80
N HIS A 49 15.76 5.07 14.54
CA HIS A 49 14.50 5.10 13.84
C HIS A 49 14.67 5.71 12.45
N PHE A 50 14.33 4.94 11.43
CA PHE A 50 14.35 5.38 10.04
C PHE A 50 12.92 5.69 9.59
N ALA A 51 12.53 6.95 9.77
CA ALA A 51 11.20 7.43 9.46
C ALA A 51 11.06 7.73 7.95
N PRO A 52 9.98 7.26 7.28
CA PRO A 52 9.82 7.53 5.86
C PRO A 52 9.47 9.00 5.58
N THR A 53 8.76 9.66 6.50
CA THR A 53 8.26 11.02 6.29
C THR A 53 8.49 11.93 7.50
N LYS A 54 8.33 13.24 7.28
CA LYS A 54 8.29 14.24 8.37
C LYS A 54 7.20 13.95 9.40
N LYS A 55 6.06 13.39 8.98
CA LYS A 55 4.96 13.06 9.89
C LYS A 55 5.37 11.92 10.82
N SER A 56 5.95 10.85 10.27
CA SER A 56 6.41 9.70 11.07
C SER A 56 7.51 10.10 12.05
N ALA A 57 8.45 10.96 11.63
CA ALA A 57 9.46 11.53 12.52
C ALA A 57 8.84 12.38 13.64
N LYS A 58 7.81 13.18 13.33
CA LYS A 58 7.08 13.97 14.33
C LYS A 58 6.31 13.09 15.33
N SER A 59 5.71 11.99 14.88
CA SER A 59 5.03 11.03 15.77
C SER A 59 5.99 10.47 16.81
N LEU A 60 7.18 10.02 16.39
CA LEU A 60 8.22 9.52 17.30
C LEU A 60 8.67 10.60 18.29
N LYS A 61 8.88 11.83 17.81
CA LYS A 61 9.24 12.96 18.68
C LYS A 61 8.13 13.25 19.71
N LYS A 62 6.86 13.23 19.30
CA LYS A 62 5.71 13.41 20.20
C LYS A 62 5.65 12.35 21.30
N GLU A 63 6.14 11.14 21.00
CA GLU A 63 6.22 10.02 21.93
C GLU A 63 7.45 10.08 22.86
N GLY A 64 8.28 11.13 22.76
CA GLY A 64 9.46 11.32 23.61
C GLY A 64 10.73 10.65 23.10
N ILE A 65 10.74 10.13 21.88
CA ILE A 65 11.97 9.61 21.27
C ILE A 65 12.90 10.79 20.93
N SER A 66 14.15 10.69 21.36
CA SER A 66 15.14 11.75 21.17
C SER A 66 15.47 11.99 19.69
N LYS A 67 15.71 13.25 19.33
CA LYS A 67 15.88 13.70 17.94
C LYS A 67 17.11 13.06 17.25
N ASP A 68 18.19 12.85 17.99
CA ASP A 68 19.43 12.20 17.54
C ASP A 68 19.25 10.72 17.15
N LYS A 69 18.14 10.10 17.56
CA LYS A 69 17.77 8.73 17.20
C LYS A 69 16.83 8.65 16.00
N ILE A 70 16.35 9.78 15.46
CA ILE A 70 15.33 9.80 14.41
C ILE A 70 15.91 10.38 13.11
N TYR A 71 15.88 9.56 12.06
CA TYR A 71 16.35 9.93 10.73
C TYR A 71 15.21 9.84 9.73
N GLN A 72 14.90 10.96 9.06
CA GLN A 72 13.97 10.94 7.95
C GLN A 72 14.70 10.53 6.67
N VAL A 73 14.39 9.35 6.13
CA VAL A 73 15.15 8.76 5.01
C VAL A 73 14.31 8.50 3.74
N GLY A 74 12.98 8.51 3.85
CA GLY A 74 12.10 8.00 2.79
C GLY A 74 11.73 6.53 3.04
N ASN A 75 10.80 5.99 2.26
CA ASN A 75 10.39 4.60 2.35
C ASN A 75 11.19 3.73 1.37
N THR A 76 11.77 2.63 1.85
CA THR A 76 12.51 1.66 1.04
C THR A 76 11.64 0.90 0.04
N GLY A 77 10.31 0.89 0.21
CA GLY A 77 9.38 0.42 -0.82
C GLY A 77 9.53 1.19 -2.13
N ILE A 78 9.89 2.48 -2.07
CA ILE A 78 10.13 3.28 -3.29
C ILE A 78 11.45 2.89 -3.95
N ASP A 79 12.48 2.56 -3.15
CA ASP A 79 13.73 2.02 -3.66
C ASP A 79 13.50 0.72 -4.43
N ALA A 80 12.66 -0.17 -3.88
CA ALA A 80 12.34 -1.48 -4.48
C ALA A 80 11.75 -1.36 -5.90
N LEU A 81 10.96 -0.31 -6.17
CA LEU A 81 10.42 -0.04 -7.50
C LEU A 81 11.53 0.16 -8.54
N SER A 82 12.64 0.81 -8.16
CA SER A 82 13.77 1.06 -9.06
C SER A 82 14.65 -0.18 -9.30
N LEU A 83 14.58 -1.17 -8.41
CA LEU A 83 15.35 -2.41 -8.50
C LEU A 83 14.70 -3.46 -9.41
N LEU A 84 13.46 -3.22 -9.87
CA LEU A 84 12.78 -4.11 -10.80
C LEU A 84 13.43 -4.06 -12.18
N ASN A 85 14.23 -5.08 -12.47
CA ASN A 85 14.91 -5.18 -13.76
C ASN A 85 13.94 -5.50 -14.91
N LYS A 86 14.42 -5.24 -16.14
CA LYS A 86 13.66 -5.45 -17.38
C LYS A 86 13.15 -6.89 -17.53
N LYS A 87 13.93 -7.89 -17.09
CA LYS A 87 13.55 -9.32 -17.18
C LYS A 87 12.35 -9.65 -16.28
N ALA A 88 12.32 -9.10 -15.06
CA ALA A 88 11.20 -9.25 -14.13
C ALA A 88 9.91 -8.63 -14.70
N LEU A 89 10.00 -7.41 -15.25
CA LEU A 89 8.87 -6.74 -15.89
C LEU A 89 8.40 -7.45 -17.17
N GLN A 90 9.31 -8.02 -17.96
CA GLN A 90 8.94 -8.85 -19.11
C GLN A 90 8.23 -10.13 -18.70
N SER A 91 8.68 -10.79 -17.62
CA SER A 91 8.00 -11.96 -17.05
C SER A 91 6.59 -11.61 -16.58
N ALA A 92 6.45 -10.51 -15.83
CA ALA A 92 5.16 -9.98 -15.42
C ALA A 92 4.25 -9.67 -16.62
N SER A 93 4.77 -9.05 -17.67
CA SER A 93 4.02 -8.79 -18.91
C SER A 93 3.50 -10.08 -19.55
N LYS A 94 4.32 -11.12 -19.63
CA LYS A 94 3.91 -12.43 -20.15
C LYS A 94 2.83 -13.09 -19.29
N PHE A 95 2.95 -13.00 -17.96
CA PHE A 95 1.92 -13.47 -17.03
C PHE A 95 0.57 -12.76 -17.28
N TRP A 96 0.56 -11.44 -17.41
CA TRP A 96 -0.70 -10.72 -17.65
C TRP A 96 -1.31 -10.99 -19.02
N LYS A 97 -0.48 -11.20 -20.04
CA LYS A 97 -0.95 -11.67 -21.35
C LYS A 97 -1.61 -13.05 -21.27
N SER A 98 -1.04 -14.00 -20.51
CA SER A 98 -1.66 -15.33 -20.34
C SER A 98 -2.96 -15.31 -19.55
N LYS A 99 -3.21 -14.23 -18.79
CA LYS A 99 -4.49 -13.96 -18.11
C LYS A 99 -5.48 -13.14 -18.96
N ASN A 100 -5.20 -12.97 -20.26
CA ASN A 100 -6.02 -12.16 -21.18
C ASN A 100 -6.21 -10.70 -20.73
N VAL A 101 -5.27 -10.16 -19.95
CA VAL A 101 -5.27 -8.75 -19.55
C VAL A 101 -4.70 -7.90 -20.68
N ASN A 102 -5.51 -6.97 -21.18
CA ASN A 102 -5.16 -6.01 -22.21
C ASN A 102 -4.95 -4.64 -21.56
N VAL A 103 -3.67 -4.31 -21.35
CA VAL A 103 -3.24 -3.03 -20.74
C VAL A 103 -3.62 -1.76 -21.54
N ILE A 104 -4.14 -1.91 -22.77
CA ILE A 104 -4.57 -0.79 -23.63
C ILE A 104 -6.10 -0.58 -23.53
N ARG A 105 -6.88 -1.65 -23.31
CA ARG A 105 -8.36 -1.60 -23.38
C ARG A 105 -8.93 -0.83 -22.19
N GLY A 106 -9.45 0.38 -22.45
CA GLY A 106 -10.19 1.25 -21.51
C GLY A 106 -9.40 1.80 -20.31
N GLY A 107 -8.53 0.98 -19.71
CA GLY A 107 -7.78 1.27 -18.51
C GLY A 107 -7.89 0.13 -17.52
N ILE A 108 -6.90 0.01 -16.64
CA ILE A 108 -6.90 -0.98 -15.56
C ILE A 108 -7.32 -0.32 -14.26
N VAL A 109 -8.23 -0.97 -13.52
CA VAL A 109 -8.54 -0.66 -12.13
C VAL A 109 -7.98 -1.78 -11.27
N LEU A 110 -6.94 -1.49 -10.49
CA LEU A 110 -6.41 -2.45 -9.53
C LEU A 110 -7.21 -2.34 -8.23
N VAL A 111 -7.73 -3.45 -7.75
CA VAL A 111 -8.50 -3.49 -6.50
C VAL A 111 -7.84 -4.47 -5.54
N THR A 112 -7.49 -3.99 -4.35
CA THR A 112 -6.97 -4.84 -3.27
C THR A 112 -7.71 -4.57 -1.98
N ALA A 113 -8.35 -5.60 -1.43
CA ALA A 113 -9.07 -5.53 -0.17
C ALA A 113 -8.68 -6.75 0.68
N HIS A 114 -7.73 -6.58 1.60
CA HIS A 114 -7.17 -7.66 2.42
C HIS A 114 -7.17 -7.37 3.93
N ARG A 115 -7.56 -6.17 4.35
CA ARG A 115 -7.58 -5.82 5.77
C ARG A 115 -8.70 -6.56 6.48
N ARG A 116 -8.40 -7.10 7.66
CA ARG A 116 -9.39 -7.77 8.53
C ARG A 116 -10.56 -6.86 8.87
N GLU A 117 -10.30 -5.57 9.05
CA GLU A 117 -11.31 -4.56 9.33
C GLU A 117 -12.34 -4.41 8.21
N ASN A 118 -12.05 -4.89 7.00
CA ASN A 118 -12.96 -4.88 5.86
C ASN A 118 -13.75 -6.19 5.69
N HIS A 119 -13.51 -7.22 6.50
CA HIS A 119 -14.30 -8.45 6.43
C HIS A 119 -15.77 -8.21 6.82
N GLY A 120 -16.65 -9.12 6.40
CA GLY A 120 -18.09 -9.03 6.67
C GLY A 120 -18.75 -7.94 5.82
N GLN A 121 -19.63 -7.14 6.44
CA GLN A 121 -20.49 -6.18 5.72
C GLN A 121 -19.71 -5.14 4.89
N ARG A 122 -18.53 -4.72 5.36
CA ARG A 122 -17.71 -3.75 4.63
C ARG A 122 -17.21 -4.30 3.29
N LEU A 123 -16.91 -5.59 3.23
CA LEU A 123 -16.53 -6.26 1.99
C LEU A 123 -17.70 -6.26 1.01
N GLU A 124 -18.91 -6.58 1.47
CA GLU A 124 -20.11 -6.58 0.62
C GLU A 124 -20.31 -5.23 -0.06
N TYR A 125 -20.20 -4.12 0.67
CA TYR A 125 -20.29 -2.79 0.09
C TYR A 125 -19.20 -2.48 -0.95
N ILE A 126 -17.97 -2.97 -0.72
CA ILE A 126 -16.89 -2.86 -1.69
C ILE A 126 -17.25 -3.68 -2.94
N LEU A 127 -17.74 -4.91 -2.81
CA LEU A 127 -18.13 -5.76 -3.94
C LEU A 127 -19.28 -5.17 -4.74
N ASP A 128 -20.30 -4.60 -4.08
CA ASP A 128 -21.40 -3.89 -4.73
C ASP A 128 -20.88 -2.72 -5.56
N SER A 129 -19.91 -1.95 -5.02
CA SER A 129 -19.30 -0.84 -5.76
C SER A 129 -18.55 -1.30 -7.00
N ILE A 130 -17.85 -2.43 -6.92
CA ILE A 130 -17.06 -2.98 -8.03
C ILE A 130 -17.99 -3.53 -9.12
N GLU A 131 -19.09 -4.20 -8.77
CA GLU A 131 -20.11 -4.65 -9.73
C GLU A 131 -20.73 -3.48 -10.50
N VAL A 132 -21.10 -2.41 -9.80
CA VAL A 132 -21.66 -1.22 -10.45
C VAL A 132 -20.63 -0.56 -11.36
N LEU A 133 -19.39 -0.43 -10.90
CA LEU A 133 -18.31 0.17 -11.70
C LEU A 133 -17.92 -0.69 -12.90
N SER A 134 -17.89 -2.01 -12.77
CA SER A 134 -17.58 -2.93 -13.88
C SER A 134 -18.63 -2.84 -14.98
N SER A 135 -19.90 -2.73 -14.61
CA SER A 135 -21.02 -2.56 -15.52
C SER A 135 -21.02 -1.18 -16.19
N LYS A 136 -20.68 -0.13 -15.42
CA LYS A 136 -20.62 1.26 -15.93
C LYS A 136 -19.42 1.52 -16.85
N PHE A 137 -18.31 0.81 -16.63
CA PHE A 137 -17.07 0.95 -17.40
C PHE A 137 -16.70 -0.39 -18.08
N PRO A 138 -17.49 -0.90 -19.04
CA PRO A 138 -17.29 -2.21 -19.65
C PRO A 138 -16.00 -2.32 -20.48
N SER A 139 -15.41 -1.17 -20.85
CA SER A 139 -14.11 -1.11 -21.52
C SER A 139 -12.94 -1.28 -20.56
N HIS A 140 -13.11 -1.05 -19.25
CA HIS A 140 -12.05 -1.13 -18.26
C HIS A 140 -11.93 -2.55 -17.69
N GLN A 141 -10.71 -2.93 -17.32
CA GLN A 141 -10.44 -4.21 -16.67
C GLN A 141 -10.20 -4.02 -15.17
N PHE A 142 -11.02 -4.67 -14.34
CA PHE A 142 -10.92 -4.65 -12.88
C PHE A 142 -10.13 -5.86 -12.41
N ILE A 143 -8.91 -5.64 -11.93
CA ILE A 143 -8.00 -6.72 -11.49
C ILE A 143 -8.08 -6.84 -9.98
N LEU A 144 -8.50 -8.01 -9.50
CA LEU A 144 -8.65 -8.33 -8.09
C LEU A 144 -7.80 -9.55 -7.72
N PRO A 145 -6.62 -9.35 -7.12
CA PRO A 145 -5.90 -10.42 -6.44
C PRO A 145 -6.70 -10.89 -5.23
N LEU A 146 -7.07 -12.17 -5.22
CA LEU A 146 -7.87 -12.78 -4.17
C LEU A 146 -7.06 -12.92 -2.89
N HIS A 147 -7.69 -12.58 -1.77
CA HIS A 147 -7.11 -12.81 -0.45
C HIS A 147 -7.02 -14.32 -0.17
N PRO A 148 -5.95 -14.83 0.47
CA PRO A 148 -5.79 -16.26 0.73
C PRO A 148 -6.83 -16.83 1.70
N ASN A 149 -7.51 -15.99 2.49
CA ASN A 149 -8.61 -16.43 3.36
C ASN A 149 -9.78 -16.98 2.52
N PRO A 150 -10.14 -18.27 2.64
CA PRO A 150 -11.22 -18.88 1.86
C PRO A 150 -12.56 -18.17 2.00
N ASN A 151 -12.87 -17.63 3.19
CA ASN A 151 -14.14 -16.93 3.42
C ASN A 151 -14.26 -15.66 2.58
N VAL A 152 -13.14 -14.94 2.41
CA VAL A 152 -13.09 -13.75 1.54
C VAL A 152 -13.06 -14.20 0.08
N LYS A 153 -12.14 -15.12 -0.27
CA LYS A 153 -11.97 -15.63 -1.63
C LYS A 153 -13.29 -16.12 -2.24
N ASN A 154 -14.00 -17.01 -1.54
CA ASN A 154 -15.22 -17.63 -2.04
C ASN A 154 -16.34 -16.59 -2.24
N ARG A 155 -16.48 -15.63 -1.32
CA ARG A 155 -17.43 -14.53 -1.45
C ARG A 155 -17.16 -13.66 -2.67
N VAL A 156 -15.90 -13.26 -2.87
CA VAL A 156 -15.50 -12.46 -4.04
C VAL A 156 -15.77 -13.23 -5.34
N CYS A 157 -15.37 -14.50 -5.41
CA CYS A 157 -15.61 -15.35 -6.59
C CYS A 157 -17.10 -15.51 -6.89
N GLN A 158 -17.93 -15.80 -5.87
CA GLN A 158 -19.37 -16.00 -6.03
C GLN A 158 -20.04 -14.76 -6.66
N ARG A 159 -19.64 -13.56 -6.22
CA ARG A 159 -20.25 -12.32 -6.70
C ARG A 159 -19.67 -11.82 -8.03
N LEU A 160 -18.36 -11.90 -8.21
CA LEU A 160 -17.70 -11.14 -9.28
C LEU A 160 -17.27 -11.97 -10.49
N SER A 161 -17.26 -13.31 -10.39
CA SER A 161 -16.80 -14.20 -11.48
C SER A 161 -17.66 -14.15 -12.74
N ILE A 162 -18.91 -13.69 -12.64
CA ILE A 162 -19.84 -13.59 -13.77
C ILE A 162 -19.53 -12.40 -14.70
N HIS A 163 -18.72 -11.43 -14.27
CA HIS A 163 -18.43 -10.22 -15.04
C HIS A 163 -17.19 -10.41 -15.91
N GLN A 164 -17.35 -10.28 -17.23
CA GLN A 164 -16.28 -10.52 -18.20
C GLN A 164 -15.08 -9.57 -18.08
N ASN A 165 -15.29 -8.36 -17.55
CA ASN A 165 -14.24 -7.36 -17.37
C ASN A 165 -13.69 -7.31 -15.95
N ILE A 166 -14.05 -8.27 -15.09
CA ILE A 166 -13.41 -8.50 -13.80
C ILE A 166 -12.46 -9.70 -13.92
N ILE A 167 -11.18 -9.47 -13.63
CA ILE A 167 -10.14 -10.50 -13.61
C ILE A 167 -9.80 -10.81 -12.17
N LEU A 168 -10.26 -11.97 -11.69
CA LEU A 168 -9.87 -12.51 -10.41
C LEU A 168 -8.55 -13.30 -10.57
N THR A 169 -7.55 -13.00 -9.75
CA THR A 169 -6.29 -13.74 -9.74
C THR A 169 -6.01 -14.33 -8.37
N GLU A 170 -5.10 -15.30 -8.29
CA GLU A 170 -4.46 -15.61 -7.01
C GLU A 170 -3.59 -14.43 -6.54
N ALA A 171 -3.00 -14.54 -5.35
CA ALA A 171 -2.02 -13.58 -4.85
C ALA A 171 -0.89 -13.38 -5.87
N LEU A 172 -0.54 -12.12 -6.12
CA LEU A 172 0.43 -11.72 -7.13
C LEU A 172 1.85 -11.69 -6.56
N ASP A 173 2.81 -12.10 -7.38
CA ASP A 173 4.22 -11.81 -7.10
C ASP A 173 4.49 -10.31 -7.28
N TYR A 174 5.50 -9.80 -6.57
CA TYR A 174 5.79 -8.36 -6.55
C TYR A 174 5.99 -7.74 -7.95
N PRO A 175 6.75 -8.34 -8.90
CA PRO A 175 6.86 -7.79 -10.25
C PRO A 175 5.53 -7.77 -11.02
N GLN A 176 4.65 -8.75 -10.79
CA GLN A 176 3.33 -8.82 -11.42
C GLN A 176 2.44 -7.68 -10.92
N LEU A 177 2.44 -7.43 -9.60
CA LEU A 177 1.73 -6.33 -8.97
C LEU A 177 2.22 -4.97 -9.50
N VAL A 178 3.54 -4.73 -9.47
CA VAL A 178 4.10 -3.44 -9.90
C VAL A 178 3.86 -3.20 -11.39
N TYR A 179 3.94 -4.24 -12.23
CA TYR A 179 3.62 -4.12 -13.66
C TYR A 179 2.19 -3.62 -13.89
N ILE A 180 1.21 -4.14 -13.15
CA ILE A 180 -0.18 -3.65 -13.24
C ILE A 180 -0.33 -2.28 -12.63
N LEU A 181 0.33 -2.02 -11.50
CA LEU A 181 0.30 -0.73 -10.85
C LEU A 181 0.79 0.39 -11.78
N GLN A 182 1.85 0.13 -12.57
CA GLN A 182 2.35 1.04 -13.60
C GLN A 182 1.37 1.33 -14.75
N LYS A 183 0.37 0.46 -14.96
CA LYS A 183 -0.62 0.55 -16.04
C LYS A 183 -2.01 0.92 -15.56
N ALA A 184 -2.21 0.97 -14.24
CA ALA A 184 -3.49 1.29 -13.63
C ALA A 184 -3.88 2.76 -13.90
N LYS A 185 -5.17 2.97 -14.14
CA LYS A 185 -5.82 4.28 -14.15
C LYS A 185 -6.36 4.67 -12.78
N LEU A 186 -6.61 3.67 -11.93
CA LEU A 186 -7.13 3.84 -10.59
C LEU A 186 -6.72 2.64 -9.74
N VAL A 187 -6.44 2.92 -8.47
CA VAL A 187 -6.31 1.89 -7.44
C VAL A 187 -7.41 2.06 -6.40
N LEU A 188 -8.16 1.01 -6.13
CA LEU A 188 -9.02 0.89 -4.93
C LEU A 188 -8.30 -0.01 -3.93
N THR A 189 -7.90 0.51 -2.76
CA THR A 189 -7.00 -0.25 -1.88
C THR A 189 -7.19 0.01 -0.39
N ASP A 190 -7.05 -1.05 0.41
CA ASP A 190 -6.78 -0.97 1.85
C ASP A 190 -5.31 -1.31 2.22
N SER A 191 -4.49 -1.60 1.21
CA SER A 191 -3.05 -1.83 1.33
C SER A 191 -2.31 -0.56 1.72
N GLY A 192 -1.45 -0.67 2.73
CA GLY A 192 -0.52 0.38 3.11
C GLY A 192 0.57 0.60 2.06
N GLY A 193 1.26 -0.47 1.64
CA GLY A 193 2.36 -0.37 0.67
C GLY A 193 1.93 0.22 -0.67
N ILE A 194 0.75 -0.18 -1.18
CA ILE A 194 0.26 0.37 -2.45
C ILE A 194 -0.06 1.87 -2.34
N GLN A 195 -0.50 2.35 -1.17
CA GLN A 195 -0.69 3.81 -0.95
C GLN A 195 0.63 4.59 -1.06
N GLU A 196 1.77 3.93 -0.81
CA GLU A 196 3.09 4.55 -0.91
C GLU A 196 3.72 4.36 -2.28
N GLU A 197 3.48 3.22 -2.94
CA GLU A 197 4.09 2.88 -4.22
C GLU A 197 3.36 3.49 -5.42
N ALA A 198 2.02 3.51 -5.43
CA ALA A 198 1.23 4.01 -6.56
C ALA A 198 1.51 5.49 -6.93
N PRO A 199 1.77 6.40 -5.96
CA PRO A 199 2.15 7.78 -6.26
C PRO A 199 3.39 7.91 -7.14
N THR A 200 4.32 6.93 -7.12
CA THR A 200 5.50 6.91 -8.01
C THR A 200 5.10 6.90 -9.49
N PHE A 201 3.95 6.32 -9.81
CA PHE A 201 3.44 6.19 -11.17
C PHE A 201 2.33 7.20 -11.49
N GLY A 202 2.07 8.16 -10.59
CA GLY A 202 1.00 9.15 -10.76
C GLY A 202 -0.40 8.55 -10.72
N VAL A 203 -0.57 7.32 -10.20
CA VAL A 203 -1.86 6.63 -10.21
C VAL A 203 -2.71 7.09 -9.03
N PRO A 204 -3.94 7.59 -9.27
CA PRO A 204 -4.88 7.97 -8.22
C PRO A 204 -5.30 6.77 -7.36
N ILE A 205 -5.44 7.02 -6.06
CA ILE A 205 -5.81 6.00 -5.07
C ILE A 205 -7.11 6.39 -4.36
N LEU A 206 -8.06 5.47 -4.30
CA LEU A 206 -9.18 5.53 -3.36
C LEU A 206 -8.95 4.53 -2.24
N ILE A 207 -8.77 5.06 -1.03
CA ILE A 207 -8.45 4.27 0.14
C ILE A 207 -9.74 3.71 0.74
N LEU A 208 -9.85 2.38 0.74
CA LEU A 208 -10.99 1.60 1.24
C LEU A 208 -10.93 1.44 2.77
N ARG A 209 -10.63 2.53 3.48
CA ARG A 209 -10.48 2.59 4.94
C ARG A 209 -11.06 3.89 5.46
N HIS A 210 -11.55 3.89 6.70
CA HIS A 210 -12.02 5.11 7.35
C HIS A 210 -10.87 5.99 7.84
N ARG A 211 -9.71 5.38 8.09
CA ARG A 211 -8.49 6.05 8.55
C ARG A 211 -7.29 5.55 7.77
N THR A 212 -6.27 6.38 7.68
CA THR A 212 -4.95 5.96 7.19
C THR A 212 -3.84 6.65 7.96
N GLU A 213 -2.80 5.89 8.28
CA GLU A 213 -1.55 6.41 8.80
C GLU A 213 -0.75 7.20 7.74
N ARG A 214 -1.10 7.04 6.45
CA ARG A 214 -0.47 7.59 5.23
C ARG A 214 -1.18 8.85 4.71
N MET A 215 -1.22 9.89 5.52
CA MET A 215 -1.96 11.13 5.21
C MET A 215 -1.22 12.02 4.19
N GLU A 216 0.06 11.77 3.95
CA GLU A 216 0.90 12.56 3.07
C GLU A 216 0.46 12.44 1.62
N GLY A 217 0.11 11.23 1.19
CA GLY A 217 -0.50 10.95 -0.12
C GLY A 217 -1.86 11.64 -0.25
N VAL A 218 -2.68 11.64 0.82
CA VAL A 218 -3.97 12.34 0.83
C VAL A 218 -3.79 13.85 0.69
N LYS A 219 -2.87 14.44 1.47
CA LYS A 219 -2.58 15.89 1.44
C LYS A 219 -1.96 16.35 0.11
N LYS A 220 -1.28 15.45 -0.60
CA LYS A 220 -0.69 15.72 -1.92
C LYS A 220 -1.63 15.42 -3.09
N GLY A 221 -2.85 14.96 -2.82
CA GLY A 221 -3.86 14.67 -3.83
C GLY A 221 -3.76 13.28 -4.48
N PHE A 222 -2.68 12.53 -4.23
CA PHE A 222 -2.51 11.17 -4.76
C PHE A 222 -3.56 10.18 -4.27
N ALA A 223 -4.12 10.42 -3.07
CA ALA A 223 -5.07 9.51 -2.46
C ALA A 223 -6.29 10.25 -1.90
N LYS A 224 -7.43 9.57 -1.86
CA LYS A 224 -8.64 10.02 -1.16
C LYS A 224 -9.17 8.90 -0.26
N LEU A 225 -9.44 9.22 1.00
CA LEU A 225 -10.16 8.33 1.91
C LEU A 225 -11.63 8.31 1.51
N VAL A 226 -12.13 7.15 1.08
CA VAL A 226 -13.54 6.95 0.69
C VAL A 226 -14.29 6.03 1.67
N GLY A 227 -13.57 5.41 2.60
CA GLY A 227 -14.16 4.41 3.48
C GLY A 227 -14.67 3.20 2.69
N THR A 228 -15.79 2.63 3.12
CA THR A 228 -16.35 1.42 2.53
C THR A 228 -17.79 1.60 2.05
N LYS A 229 -18.34 2.82 2.05
CA LYS A 229 -19.70 3.07 1.57
C LYS A 229 -19.72 3.00 0.04
N SER A 230 -20.54 2.11 -0.52
CA SER A 230 -20.60 1.86 -1.97
C SER A 230 -20.85 3.13 -2.78
N SER A 231 -21.76 4.00 -2.32
CA SER A 231 -22.09 5.26 -3.01
C SER A 231 -20.89 6.21 -3.15
N GLU A 232 -20.06 6.34 -2.12
CA GLU A 232 -18.87 7.20 -2.15
C GLU A 232 -17.79 6.58 -3.05
N ILE A 233 -17.58 5.27 -2.97
CA ILE A 233 -16.64 4.56 -3.86
C ILE A 233 -17.05 4.74 -5.32
N ILE A 234 -18.32 4.50 -5.65
CA ILE A 234 -18.84 4.61 -7.02
C ILE A 234 -18.71 6.05 -7.53
N LYS A 235 -19.07 7.04 -6.72
CA LYS A 235 -19.00 8.46 -7.09
C LYS A 235 -17.57 8.87 -7.41
N GLU A 236 -16.64 8.61 -6.50
CA GLU A 236 -15.26 9.03 -6.67
C GLU A 236 -14.55 8.24 -7.77
N ALA A 237 -14.75 6.92 -7.85
CA ALA A 237 -14.20 6.12 -8.93
C ALA A 237 -14.75 6.53 -10.29
N THR A 238 -16.06 6.84 -10.40
CA THR A 238 -16.65 7.39 -11.63
C THR A 238 -15.92 8.68 -12.03
N LYS A 239 -15.71 9.60 -11.09
CA LYS A 239 -14.99 10.85 -11.36
C LYS A 239 -13.61 10.55 -11.95
N VAL A 240 -12.90 9.55 -11.41
CA VAL A 240 -11.58 9.10 -11.92
C VAL A 240 -11.63 8.58 -13.33
N LEU A 241 -12.44 7.56 -13.54
CA LEU A 241 -12.42 6.81 -14.77
C LEU A 241 -13.01 7.61 -15.93
N SER A 242 -13.93 8.56 -15.67
CA SER A 242 -14.49 9.42 -16.70
C SER A 242 -13.56 10.56 -17.16
N GLN A 243 -12.69 11.07 -16.28
CA GLN A 243 -11.82 12.21 -16.60
C GLN A 243 -10.41 11.78 -17.04
N GLY A 244 -10.01 10.54 -16.75
CA GLY A 244 -8.74 9.98 -17.24
C GLY A 244 -7.50 10.66 -16.67
N TYR A 245 -7.48 10.95 -15.37
CA TYR A 245 -6.38 11.71 -14.77
C TYR A 245 -5.20 10.86 -14.28
N THR A 246 -4.01 11.35 -14.57
CA THR A 246 -2.76 11.02 -13.89
C THR A 246 -2.41 12.21 -13.00
N ILE A 247 -1.87 11.93 -11.82
CA ILE A 247 -1.50 12.97 -10.85
C ILE A 247 -0.03 13.28 -11.02
N ASP A 248 0.26 14.49 -11.48
CA ASP A 248 1.63 14.99 -11.53
C ASP A 248 2.10 15.37 -10.13
N GLY A 249 3.31 14.92 -9.77
CA GLY A 249 3.91 15.29 -8.51
C GLY A 249 5.01 14.34 -8.05
N VAL A 250 5.71 14.75 -7.00
CA VAL A 250 6.73 13.92 -6.36
C VAL A 250 6.06 13.02 -5.32
N ASN A 251 6.39 11.73 -5.35
CA ASN A 251 5.94 10.78 -4.34
C ASN A 251 6.35 11.27 -2.93
N PRO A 252 5.38 11.56 -2.03
CA PRO A 252 5.71 12.11 -0.71
C PRO A 252 6.39 11.12 0.24
N TYR A 253 6.43 9.84 -0.11
CA TYR A 253 7.01 8.79 0.73
C TYR A 253 8.48 8.51 0.42
N GLY A 254 9.02 8.96 -0.71
CA GLY A 254 10.44 8.74 -0.99
C GLY A 254 10.87 9.11 -2.41
N ASP A 255 12.18 9.20 -2.58
CA ASP A 255 12.89 9.49 -3.82
C ASP A 255 13.66 8.27 -4.37
N GLY A 256 13.43 7.09 -3.79
CA GLY A 256 14.14 5.84 -4.15
C GLY A 256 15.58 5.77 -3.63
N LYS A 257 15.95 6.59 -2.63
CA LYS A 257 17.30 6.63 -2.05
C LYS A 257 17.33 6.31 -0.55
N ALA A 258 16.27 5.71 0.00
CA ALA A 258 16.16 5.47 1.44
C ALA A 258 17.25 4.51 1.94
N SER A 259 17.51 3.43 1.20
CA SER A 259 18.49 2.39 1.53
C SER A 259 19.91 2.93 1.60
N GLN A 260 20.30 3.79 0.65
CA GLN A 260 21.61 4.47 0.65
C GLN A 260 21.76 5.40 1.86
N LYS A 261 20.69 6.13 2.23
CA LYS A 261 20.68 7.00 3.41
C LYS A 261 20.80 6.17 4.70
N ILE A 262 20.04 5.08 4.81
CA ILE A 262 20.05 4.16 5.95
C ILE A 262 21.44 3.54 6.13
N GLU A 263 22.02 2.98 5.08
CA GLU A 263 23.35 2.35 5.11
C GLU A 263 24.41 3.33 5.63
N LYS A 264 24.43 4.56 5.12
CA LYS A 264 25.38 5.60 5.55
C LYS A 264 25.22 5.95 7.03
N ILE A 265 24.00 5.97 7.55
CA ILE A 265 23.72 6.26 8.96
C ILE A 265 24.17 5.09 9.85
N ILE A 266 23.84 3.86 9.47
CA ILE A 266 24.26 2.66 10.20
C ILE A 266 25.79 2.56 10.23
N ARG A 267 26.47 2.76 9.09
CA ARG A 267 27.93 2.75 9.02
C ARG A 267 28.56 3.77 9.97
N ARG A 268 27.99 4.97 10.07
CA ARG A 268 28.45 6.00 11.02
C ARG A 268 28.23 5.59 12.47
N PHE A 269 27.10 4.97 12.78
CA PHE A 269 26.79 4.47 14.12
C PHE A 269 27.73 3.33 14.55
N LEU A 270 28.12 2.44 13.64
CA LEU A 270 29.02 1.32 13.96
C LEU A 270 30.50 1.72 14.07
N ASN A 271 30.88 2.83 13.44
CA ASN A 271 32.27 3.31 13.41
C ASN A 271 32.58 4.36 14.49
N GLY A 272 31.59 4.79 15.27
CA GLY A 272 31.72 5.75 16.37
C GLY A 272 31.46 5.07 17.70
#